data_AF-A0A653N739-F1
#
_entry.id   AF-A0A653N739-F1
#
_cell.length_a   1.000
_cell.length_b   1.000
_cell.length_c   1.000
_cell.angle_alpha   90.00
_cell.angle_beta   90.00
_cell.angle_gamma   90.00
#
_symmetry.space_group_name_H-M   'P 1'
#
loop_
_entity.id
_entity.type
_entity.pdbx_description
1 polymer ?
#
loop_
_entity_poly.entity_id
_entity_poly.type
_entity_poly.pdbx_seq_one_letter_code
_entity_poly.pdbx_strand_id
1 'polypeptide(L)'
;MNEHIQPVPLDKAYRLLSHGPTVLVSARHDGVENVMAAAWACALDFAPPKLTVVLDKSTRTRALVEGSGSFVIQLPTVKQLRLTHEVGNRSLNAEPDKLERAGVTLMRMGGVDAPLVEGCSAYLACRLVPEPHNQQAYDLFIGEVTSAWADDRVFRDGHWHFESADPGLRSIHHIAGGHFYAIGEPMRAAD
;
A
#
# COMPACT_ATOMS: atom_id res chain seq x y z
N MET A 1 7.06 -14.81 -10.11
CA MET A 1 5.86 -14.21 -9.50
C MET A 1 5.28 -15.27 -8.58
N ASN A 2 4.91 -14.92 -7.36
CA ASN A 2 4.15 -15.83 -6.49
C ASN A 2 2.87 -16.24 -7.26
N GLU A 3 2.64 -17.55 -7.38
CA GLU A 3 1.52 -18.14 -8.14
C GLU A 3 0.14 -17.66 -7.66
N HIS A 4 0.08 -17.14 -6.44
CA HIS A 4 -1.13 -16.63 -5.81
C HIS A 4 -1.53 -15.20 -6.21
N ILE A 5 -0.65 -14.42 -6.86
CA ILE A 5 -0.97 -13.02 -7.18
C ILE A 5 -1.83 -12.95 -8.45
N GLN A 6 -3.11 -12.63 -8.28
CA GLN A 6 -4.10 -12.54 -9.33
C GLN A 6 -4.54 -11.09 -9.60
N PRO A 7 -4.87 -10.73 -10.86
CA PRO A 7 -5.41 -9.42 -11.17
C PRO A 7 -6.78 -9.22 -10.50
N VAL A 8 -7.01 -8.02 -9.98
CA VAL A 8 -8.29 -7.60 -9.39
C VAL A 8 -8.99 -6.67 -10.38
N PRO A 9 -10.26 -6.94 -10.76
CA PRO A 9 -11.05 -6.02 -11.57
C PRO A 9 -11.09 -4.62 -10.96
N LEU A 10 -10.86 -3.58 -11.78
CA LEU A 10 -10.72 -2.20 -11.29
C LEU A 10 -11.99 -1.69 -10.57
N ASP A 11 -13.18 -2.15 -10.98
CA ASP A 11 -14.45 -1.85 -10.33
C ASP A 11 -14.59 -2.48 -8.93
N LYS A 12 -13.66 -3.37 -8.53
CA LYS A 12 -13.57 -3.99 -7.20
C LYS A 12 -12.32 -3.56 -6.42
N ALA A 13 -11.39 -2.81 -7.02
CA ALA A 13 -10.11 -2.46 -6.39
C ALA A 13 -10.27 -1.70 -5.08
N TYR A 14 -11.30 -0.85 -4.95
CA TYR A 14 -11.59 -0.11 -3.72
C TYR A 14 -11.82 -1.01 -2.50
N ARG A 15 -12.29 -2.26 -2.71
CA ARG A 15 -12.54 -3.25 -1.64
C ARG A 15 -11.27 -3.69 -0.95
N LEU A 16 -10.12 -3.56 -1.61
CA LEU A 16 -8.83 -3.84 -0.99
C LEU A 16 -8.62 -2.92 0.22
N LEU A 17 -9.02 -1.65 0.13
CA LEU A 17 -8.80 -0.65 1.18
C LEU A 17 -10.01 -0.43 2.12
N SER A 18 -11.18 -1.01 1.84
CA SER A 18 -12.41 -0.70 2.59
C SER A 18 -12.38 -1.02 4.08
N HIS A 19 -11.48 -1.91 4.52
CA HIS A 19 -11.31 -2.25 5.94
C HIS A 19 -10.27 -1.37 6.65
N GLY A 20 -9.71 -0.36 5.97
CA GLY A 20 -8.77 0.63 6.53
C GLY A 20 -7.43 0.06 7.01
N PRO A 21 -6.71 -0.76 6.21
CA PRO A 21 -5.41 -1.26 6.61
C PRO A 21 -4.35 -0.15 6.61
N THR A 22 -3.33 -0.28 7.45
CA THR A 22 -2.05 0.40 7.22
C THR A 22 -1.46 -0.11 5.91
N VAL A 23 -0.95 0.78 5.07
CA VAL A 23 -0.38 0.43 3.77
C VAL A 23 1.12 0.71 3.73
N LEU A 24 1.81 0.11 2.76
CA LEU A 24 3.10 0.58 2.30
C LEU A 24 2.91 1.40 1.02
N VAL A 25 3.65 2.50 0.91
CA VAL A 25 3.70 3.35 -0.28
C VAL A 25 5.09 3.21 -0.89
N SER A 26 5.17 2.72 -2.12
CA SER A 26 6.42 2.65 -2.87
C SER A 26 6.38 3.54 -4.12
N ALA A 27 7.51 4.16 -4.42
CA ALA A 27 7.66 5.03 -5.58
C ALA A 27 9.10 4.97 -6.11
N ARG A 28 9.25 5.36 -7.37
CA ARG A 28 10.54 5.44 -8.07
C ARG A 28 10.62 6.73 -8.85
N HIS A 29 11.77 7.40 -8.80
CA HIS A 29 12.08 8.51 -9.68
C HIS A 29 13.60 8.66 -9.82
N ASP A 30 14.09 8.95 -11.03
CA ASP A 30 15.53 9.15 -11.33
C ASP A 30 16.44 8.04 -10.78
N GLY A 31 16.01 6.78 -10.96
CA GLY A 31 16.77 5.61 -10.51
C GLY A 31 16.75 5.37 -8.99
N VAL A 32 16.11 6.24 -8.21
CA VAL A 32 15.94 6.09 -6.76
C VAL A 32 14.60 5.46 -6.44
N GLU A 33 14.62 4.51 -5.51
CA GLU A 33 13.44 3.76 -5.07
C GLU A 33 13.29 3.84 -3.57
N ASN A 34 12.06 3.92 -3.10
CA ASN A 34 11.79 3.94 -1.67
C ASN A 34 10.45 3.27 -1.34
N VAL A 35 10.34 2.87 -0.08
CA VAL A 35 9.12 2.36 0.55
C VAL A 35 8.95 3.10 1.87
N MET A 36 7.72 3.51 2.20
CA MET A 36 7.34 3.96 3.54
C MET A 36 6.04 3.32 3.98
N ALA A 37 5.76 3.33 5.28
CA ALA A 37 4.43 3.00 5.79
C ALA A 37 3.53 4.24 5.82
N ALA A 38 2.24 4.07 5.57
CA ALA A 38 1.22 5.09 5.74
C ALA A 38 -0.04 4.47 6.35
N ALA A 39 -0.46 4.96 7.52
CA ALA A 39 -1.73 4.60 8.12
C ALA A 39 -2.89 5.43 7.54
N TRP A 40 -2.60 6.63 7.04
CA TRP A 40 -3.58 7.56 6.48
C TRP A 40 -3.71 7.34 4.98
N ALA A 41 -4.36 6.24 4.61
CA ALA A 41 -4.76 5.92 3.25
C ALA A 41 -6.22 5.47 3.23
N CYS A 42 -6.99 5.92 2.25
CA CYS A 42 -8.42 5.62 2.17
C CYS A 42 -8.89 5.50 0.72
N ALA A 43 -9.85 4.62 0.45
CA ALA A 43 -10.54 4.65 -0.83
C ALA A 43 -11.34 5.96 -0.99
N LEU A 44 -11.34 6.52 -2.20
CA LEU A 44 -12.01 7.78 -2.53
C LEU A 44 -13.17 7.61 -3.50
N ASP A 45 -13.04 6.72 -4.48
CA ASP A 45 -14.02 6.56 -5.57
C ASP A 45 -14.05 5.11 -6.07
N PHE A 46 -15.15 4.71 -6.70
CA PHE A 46 -15.40 3.34 -7.17
C PHE A 46 -14.94 3.12 -8.61
N ALA A 47 -15.30 4.01 -9.55
CA ALA A 47 -15.07 3.82 -10.99
C ALA A 47 -14.98 5.17 -11.76
N PRO A 48 -13.79 5.59 -12.24
CA PRO A 48 -12.51 4.92 -12.07
C PRO A 48 -12.05 4.96 -10.60
N PRO A 49 -11.51 3.85 -10.07
CA PRO A 49 -11.12 3.75 -8.67
C PRO A 49 -10.07 4.80 -8.30
N LYS A 50 -10.29 5.48 -7.18
CA LYS A 50 -9.34 6.46 -6.63
C LYS A 50 -9.12 6.20 -5.16
N LEU A 51 -7.99 6.67 -4.65
CA LEU A 51 -7.66 6.66 -3.23
C LEU A 51 -7.00 7.97 -2.82
N THR A 52 -7.02 8.23 -1.52
CA THR A 52 -6.23 9.27 -0.89
C THR A 52 -5.11 8.66 -0.06
N VAL A 53 -3.99 9.37 0.04
CA VAL A 53 -2.91 9.07 0.98
C VAL A 53 -2.27 10.36 1.46
N VAL A 54 -1.94 10.45 2.74
CA VAL A 54 -1.21 11.60 3.29
C VAL A 54 0.29 11.32 3.26
N LEU A 55 1.06 12.21 2.63
CA LEU A 55 2.52 12.09 2.49
C LEU A 55 3.21 13.35 3.03
N ASP A 56 3.73 13.24 4.25
CA ASP A 56 4.40 14.35 4.94
C ASP A 56 5.57 14.93 4.13
N LYS A 57 5.75 16.26 4.23
CA LYS A 57 6.77 17.04 3.49
C LYS A 57 8.20 16.56 3.73
N SER A 58 8.49 15.94 4.88
CA SER A 58 9.82 15.42 5.22
C SER A 58 10.15 14.07 4.56
N THR A 59 9.17 13.40 3.96
CA THR A 59 9.33 12.04 3.46
C THR A 59 10.00 12.03 2.08
N ARG A 60 10.99 11.14 1.90
CA ARG A 60 11.59 10.92 0.58
C ARG A 60 10.58 10.39 -0.44
N THR A 61 9.62 9.58 0.01
CA THR A 61 8.59 8.99 -0.87
C THR A 61 7.73 10.07 -1.51
N ARG A 62 7.38 11.14 -0.79
CA ARG A 62 6.65 12.29 -1.37
C ARG A 62 7.37 12.85 -2.59
N ALA A 63 8.66 13.16 -2.47
CA ALA A 63 9.44 13.73 -3.58
C ALA A 63 9.50 12.77 -4.79
N LEU A 64 9.57 11.46 -4.55
CA LEU A 64 9.53 10.47 -5.62
C LEU A 64 8.16 10.39 -6.30
N VAL A 65 7.07 10.49 -5.53
CA VAL A 65 5.69 10.53 -6.04
C VAL A 65 5.47 11.79 -6.89
N GLU A 66 5.89 12.96 -6.38
CA GLU A 66 5.77 14.24 -7.09
C GLU A 66 6.61 14.26 -8.37
N GLY A 67 7.83 13.72 -8.34
CA GLY A 67 8.72 13.68 -9.50
C GLY A 67 8.30 12.68 -10.59
N SER A 68 7.75 11.53 -10.21
CA SER A 68 7.36 10.48 -11.16
C SER A 68 5.90 10.55 -11.60
N GLY A 69 5.03 11.16 -10.79
CA GLY A 69 3.59 11.09 -10.98
C GLY A 69 3.00 9.68 -10.78
N SER A 70 3.74 8.75 -10.17
CA SER A 70 3.30 7.36 -9.98
C SER A 70 3.74 6.78 -8.64
N PHE A 71 2.96 5.83 -8.12
CA PHE A 71 3.26 5.11 -6.89
C PHE A 71 2.46 3.82 -6.80
N VAL A 72 2.80 2.97 -5.84
CA VAL A 72 2.05 1.76 -5.51
C VAL A 72 1.61 1.82 -4.05
N ILE A 73 0.33 1.56 -3.82
CA ILE A 73 -0.22 1.26 -2.50
C ILE A 73 -0.27 -0.25 -2.36
N GLN A 74 0.27 -0.81 -1.29
CA GLN A 74 0.28 -2.25 -1.06
C GLN A 74 0.00 -2.58 0.40
N LEU A 75 -0.66 -3.72 0.62
CA LEU A 75 -1.23 -4.09 1.91
C LEU A 75 -0.28 -5.06 2.61
N PRO A 76 0.50 -4.60 3.62
CA PRO A 76 1.37 -5.46 4.38
C PRO A 76 0.57 -6.45 5.22
N THR A 77 1.19 -7.61 5.46
CA THR A 77 0.62 -8.68 6.27
C THR A 77 1.22 -8.69 7.68
N VAL A 78 0.65 -9.47 8.61
CA VAL A 78 1.22 -9.71 9.95
C VAL A 78 2.67 -10.20 9.85
N LYS A 79 3.01 -11.02 8.85
CA LYS A 79 4.40 -11.47 8.59
C LYS A 79 5.37 -10.30 8.31
N GLN A 80 4.85 -9.17 7.85
CA GLN A 80 5.61 -7.96 7.53
C GLN A 80 5.50 -6.88 8.62
N LEU A 81 5.04 -7.21 9.83
CA LEU A 81 4.87 -6.24 10.92
C LEU A 81 6.16 -5.46 11.23
N ARG A 82 7.28 -6.17 11.40
CA ARG A 82 8.59 -5.54 11.66
C ARG A 82 9.04 -4.69 10.48
N LEU A 83 8.94 -5.21 9.25
CA LEU A 83 9.29 -4.46 8.04
C LEU A 83 8.49 -3.16 7.95
N THR A 84 7.17 -3.23 8.16
CA THR A 84 6.26 -2.07 8.12
C THR A 84 6.66 -1.02 9.16
N HIS A 85 6.98 -1.45 10.37
CA HIS A 85 7.47 -0.56 11.42
C HIS A 85 8.81 0.11 11.02
N GLU A 86 9.78 -0.65 10.52
CA GLU A 86 11.08 -0.11 10.13
C GLU A 86 10.97 0.91 8.98
N VAL A 87 10.21 0.61 7.92
CA VAL A 87 10.06 1.55 6.79
C VAL A 87 9.22 2.78 7.13
N GLY A 88 8.42 2.73 8.20
CA GLY A 88 7.70 3.87 8.75
C GLY A 88 8.54 4.76 9.68
N ASN A 89 9.59 4.22 10.31
CA ASN A 89 10.42 4.95 11.28
C ASN A 89 11.81 5.35 10.74
N ARG A 90 12.19 4.88 9.54
CA ARG A 90 13.44 5.27 8.87
C ARG A 90 13.15 6.12 7.63
N SER A 91 13.99 7.12 7.39
CA SER A 91 13.91 7.94 6.18
C SER A 91 15.10 7.68 5.26
N LEU A 92 14.82 7.45 3.98
CA LEU A 92 15.87 7.30 2.96
C LEU A 92 16.72 8.57 2.80
N ASN A 93 16.20 9.74 3.23
CA ASN A 93 16.98 10.98 3.27
C ASN A 93 18.17 10.90 4.24
N ALA A 94 18.07 10.09 5.31
CA ALA A 94 19.11 9.96 6.33
C ALA A 94 19.85 8.61 6.24
N GLU A 95 19.18 7.56 5.77
CA GLU A 95 19.71 6.20 5.71
C GLU A 95 19.57 5.64 4.28
N PRO A 96 20.62 5.77 3.43
CA PRO A 96 20.59 5.27 2.06
C PRO A 96 20.36 3.76 1.93
N ASP A 97 20.76 2.99 2.95
CA ASP A 97 20.60 1.53 3.07
C ASP A 97 19.28 1.13 3.78
N LYS A 98 18.34 2.06 3.94
CA LYS A 98 17.04 1.86 4.61
C LYS A 98 16.34 0.55 4.20
N LEU A 99 16.22 0.30 2.89
CA LEU A 99 15.43 -0.84 2.39
C LEU A 99 16.07 -2.18 2.76
N GLU A 100 17.40 -2.27 2.67
CA GLU A 100 18.17 -3.45 3.09
C GLU A 100 18.01 -3.68 4.59
N ARG A 101 18.20 -2.65 5.41
CA ARG A 101 18.03 -2.72 6.88
C ARG A 101 16.62 -3.13 7.31
N ALA A 102 15.62 -2.71 6.56
CA ALA A 102 14.22 -3.07 6.81
C ALA A 102 13.84 -4.46 6.26
N GLY A 103 14.76 -5.16 5.57
CA GLY A 103 14.52 -6.47 4.98
C GLY A 103 13.54 -6.43 3.80
N VAL A 104 13.46 -5.31 3.08
CA VAL A 104 12.56 -5.13 1.96
C VAL A 104 13.09 -5.89 0.74
N THR A 105 12.30 -6.83 0.23
CA THR A 105 12.53 -7.44 -1.08
C THR A 105 11.61 -6.80 -2.10
N LEU A 106 12.19 -6.19 -3.13
CA LEU A 106 11.45 -5.53 -4.20
C LEU A 106 11.21 -6.47 -5.38
N MET A 107 10.02 -6.41 -5.95
CA MET A 107 9.63 -7.09 -7.19
C MET A 107 9.07 -6.09 -8.21
N ARG A 108 8.91 -6.56 -9.46
CA ARG A 108 8.37 -5.79 -10.58
C ARG A 108 7.09 -6.43 -11.11
N MET A 109 6.18 -5.60 -11.60
CA MET A 109 5.05 -6.02 -12.42
C MET A 109 5.07 -5.26 -13.74
N GLY A 110 4.67 -5.95 -14.82
CA GLY A 110 4.60 -5.33 -16.15
C GLY A 110 3.66 -4.12 -16.15
N GLY A 111 4.09 -3.02 -16.77
CA GLY A 111 3.30 -1.79 -16.85
C GLY A 111 3.30 -0.93 -15.58
N VAL A 112 4.08 -1.28 -14.55
CA VAL A 112 4.23 -0.51 -13.31
C VAL A 112 5.70 -0.11 -13.13
N ASP A 113 5.99 1.19 -13.09
CA ASP A 113 7.37 1.68 -12.94
C ASP A 113 7.88 1.62 -11.49
N ALA A 114 7.02 2.00 -10.53
CA ALA A 114 7.33 1.92 -9.12
C ALA A 114 7.54 0.46 -8.66
N PRO A 115 8.49 0.20 -7.74
CA PRO A 115 8.72 -1.16 -7.25
C PRO A 115 7.57 -1.61 -6.35
N LEU A 116 7.40 -2.92 -6.22
CA LEU A 116 6.42 -3.54 -5.32
C LEU A 116 7.15 -4.31 -4.22
N VAL A 117 6.57 -4.41 -3.03
CA VAL A 117 7.16 -5.14 -1.90
C VAL A 117 6.65 -6.57 -1.90
N GLU A 118 7.55 -7.54 -2.01
CA GLU A 118 7.17 -8.95 -1.97
C GLU A 118 6.57 -9.33 -0.61
N GLY A 119 5.51 -10.16 -0.63
CA GLY A 119 4.84 -10.68 0.57
C GLY A 119 3.65 -9.84 1.05
N CYS A 120 3.32 -8.73 0.39
CA CYS A 120 2.07 -8.02 0.62
C CYS A 120 0.88 -8.81 0.06
N SER A 121 -0.30 -8.66 0.66
CA SER A 121 -1.52 -9.37 0.26
C SER A 121 -2.23 -8.73 -0.93
N ALA A 122 -1.95 -7.45 -1.21
CA ALA A 122 -2.51 -6.74 -2.34
C ALA A 122 -1.67 -5.54 -2.76
N TYR A 123 -1.88 -5.11 -4.00
CA TYR A 123 -1.14 -4.04 -4.68
C TYR A 123 -2.10 -3.22 -5.55
N LEU A 124 -1.95 -1.89 -5.51
CA LEU A 124 -2.68 -0.93 -6.33
C LEU A 124 -1.67 0.02 -6.98
N ALA A 125 -1.40 -0.15 -8.27
CA ALA A 125 -0.62 0.81 -9.05
C ALA A 125 -1.45 2.07 -9.27
N CYS A 126 -0.85 3.22 -8.97
CA CYS A 126 -1.53 4.50 -8.94
C CYS A 126 -0.82 5.52 -9.83
N ARG A 127 -1.60 6.29 -10.56
CA ARG A 127 -1.17 7.55 -11.18
C ARG A 127 -1.60 8.70 -10.28
N LEU A 128 -0.68 9.61 -9.99
CA LEU A 128 -0.96 10.82 -9.23
C LEU A 128 -1.97 11.69 -10.00
N VAL A 129 -3.03 12.13 -9.32
CA VAL A 129 -3.91 13.19 -9.77
C VAL A 129 -3.39 14.48 -9.13
N PRO A 130 -2.79 15.40 -9.90
CA PRO A 130 -2.19 16.61 -9.32
C PRO A 130 -3.26 17.52 -8.72
N GLU A 131 -3.16 17.76 -7.41
CA GLU A 131 -4.01 18.69 -6.67
C GLU A 131 -3.11 19.61 -5.82
N PRO A 132 -2.51 20.66 -6.42
CA PRO A 132 -1.46 21.44 -5.77
C PRO A 132 -1.88 22.04 -4.42
N HIS A 133 -3.14 22.49 -4.30
CA HIS A 133 -3.63 23.01 -3.02
C HIS A 133 -3.64 21.92 -1.94
N ASN A 134 -4.20 20.74 -2.23
CA ASN A 134 -4.29 19.64 -1.27
C ASN A 134 -2.91 19.15 -0.84
N GLN A 135 -2.00 19.01 -1.81
CA GLN A 135 -0.62 18.57 -1.57
C GLN A 135 0.17 19.56 -0.70
N GLN A 136 -0.09 20.86 -0.81
CA GLN A 136 0.63 21.87 -0.04
C GLN A 136 0.00 22.16 1.32
N ALA A 137 -1.33 22.29 1.37
CA ALA A 137 -2.07 22.67 2.58
C ALA A 137 -2.27 21.50 3.55
N TYR A 138 -2.46 20.28 3.03
CA TYR A 138 -2.90 19.12 3.83
C TYR A 138 -2.01 17.90 3.68
N ASP A 139 -0.96 17.99 2.85
CA ASP A 139 -0.11 16.87 2.47
C ASP A 139 -0.93 15.68 1.90
N LEU A 140 -2.10 16.00 1.33
CA LEU A 140 -3.07 15.05 0.84
C LEU A 140 -2.86 14.81 -0.66
N PHE A 141 -2.65 13.55 -1.02
CA PHE A 141 -2.44 13.11 -2.39
C PHE A 141 -3.62 12.27 -2.86
N ILE A 142 -4.01 12.43 -4.12
CA ILE A 142 -5.03 11.62 -4.78
C ILE A 142 -4.35 10.74 -5.82
N GLY A 143 -4.62 9.43 -5.78
CA GLY A 143 -4.18 8.47 -6.78
C GLY A 143 -5.34 7.86 -7.54
N GLU A 144 -5.28 7.86 -8.86
CA GLU A 144 -6.14 7.02 -9.71
C GLU A 144 -5.50 5.63 -9.84
N VAL A 145 -6.24 4.58 -9.47
CA VAL A 145 -5.74 3.21 -9.55
C VAL A 145 -5.81 2.74 -11.00
N THR A 146 -4.65 2.45 -11.59
CA THR A 146 -4.50 2.03 -12.99
C THR A 146 -4.48 0.50 -13.13
N SER A 147 -4.07 -0.22 -12.09
CA SER A 147 -4.05 -1.68 -12.03
C SER A 147 -4.05 -2.15 -10.58
N ALA A 148 -4.64 -3.31 -10.32
CA ALA A 148 -4.72 -3.89 -8.99
C ALA A 148 -4.49 -5.42 -9.03
N TRP A 149 -3.88 -5.94 -7.98
CA TRP A 149 -3.61 -7.36 -7.80
C TRP A 149 -3.75 -7.74 -6.33
N ALA A 150 -4.07 -9.00 -6.06
CA ALA A 150 -4.13 -9.53 -4.71
C ALA A 150 -3.78 -11.02 -4.65
N ASP A 151 -3.38 -11.46 -3.46
CA ASP A 151 -3.10 -12.86 -3.13
C ASP A 151 -4.43 -13.63 -3.00
N ASP A 152 -4.67 -14.59 -3.89
CA ASP A 152 -5.93 -15.33 -4.00
C ASP A 152 -6.29 -16.18 -2.78
N ARG A 153 -5.32 -16.45 -1.90
CA ARG A 153 -5.54 -17.11 -0.62
C ARG A 153 -6.38 -16.24 0.30
N VAL A 154 -6.22 -14.92 0.23
CA VAL A 154 -6.92 -13.95 1.09
C VAL A 154 -7.88 -13.02 0.35
N PHE A 155 -7.77 -12.83 -0.96
CA PHE A 155 -8.69 -12.02 -1.74
C PHE A 155 -9.03 -12.66 -3.09
N ARG A 156 -10.29 -13.05 -3.27
CA ARG A 156 -10.80 -13.69 -4.49
C ARG A 156 -12.26 -13.34 -4.69
N ASP A 157 -12.71 -13.35 -5.94
CA ASP A 157 -14.07 -13.00 -6.35
C ASP A 157 -14.54 -11.63 -5.80
N GLY A 158 -13.59 -10.71 -5.63
CA GLY A 158 -13.84 -9.37 -5.08
C GLY A 158 -14.11 -9.31 -3.57
N HIS A 159 -13.75 -10.34 -2.79
CA HIS A 159 -13.98 -10.40 -1.35
C HIS A 159 -12.73 -10.86 -0.60
N TRP A 160 -12.58 -10.39 0.65
CA TRP A 160 -11.57 -10.87 1.58
C TRP A 160 -12.02 -12.20 2.22
N HIS A 161 -11.08 -13.12 2.45
CA HIS A 161 -11.29 -14.45 3.03
C HIS A 161 -10.25 -14.76 4.12
N PHE A 162 -9.94 -13.78 4.97
CA PHE A 162 -8.94 -13.88 6.03
C PHE A 162 -9.23 -14.99 7.05
N GLU A 163 -10.50 -15.32 7.27
CA GLU A 163 -10.98 -16.33 8.22
C GLU A 163 -10.57 -17.76 7.84
N SER A 164 -10.27 -17.98 6.55
CA SER A 164 -9.91 -19.29 5.99
C SER A 164 -8.42 -19.41 5.64
N ALA A 165 -7.68 -18.32 5.72
CA ALA A 165 -6.28 -18.24 5.33
C ALA A 165 -5.33 -18.37 6.54
N ASP A 166 -4.04 -18.52 6.26
CA ASP A 166 -2.98 -18.38 7.27
C ASP A 166 -3.14 -17.03 8.02
N PRO A 167 -3.28 -17.02 9.36
CA PRO A 167 -3.41 -15.79 10.15
C PRO A 167 -2.27 -14.79 9.93
N GLY A 168 -1.09 -15.26 9.52
CA GLY A 168 0.04 -14.41 9.15
C GLY A 168 -0.19 -13.55 7.91
N LEU A 169 -1.23 -13.83 7.11
CA LEU A 169 -1.63 -13.04 5.92
C LEU A 169 -2.65 -11.95 6.23
N ARG A 170 -3.15 -11.86 7.47
CA ARG A 170 -4.02 -10.77 7.91
C ARG A 170 -3.34 -9.43 7.70
N SER A 171 -4.09 -8.43 7.26
CA SER A 171 -3.62 -7.04 7.20
C SER A 171 -3.40 -6.48 8.61
N ILE A 172 -2.57 -5.43 8.69
CA ILE A 172 -2.22 -4.76 9.94
C ILE A 172 -2.78 -3.34 9.97
N HIS A 173 -3.15 -2.88 11.17
CA HIS A 173 -3.80 -1.59 11.44
C HIS A 173 -3.04 -0.90 12.56
N HIS A 174 -2.35 0.19 12.23
CA HIS A 174 -1.49 0.94 13.14
C HIS A 174 -2.32 1.77 14.13
N ILE A 175 -1.85 1.86 15.38
CA ILE A 175 -2.44 2.71 16.41
C ILE A 175 -1.45 3.83 16.79
N ALA A 176 -0.32 3.46 17.39
CA ALA A 176 0.72 4.39 17.82
C ALA A 176 2.03 3.63 18.12
N GLY A 177 3.18 4.29 17.91
CA GLY A 177 4.50 3.68 18.10
C GLY A 177 4.62 2.36 17.32
N GLY A 178 5.06 1.30 18.00
CA GLY A 178 5.12 -0.06 17.46
C GLY A 178 3.84 -0.90 17.62
N HIS A 179 2.71 -0.31 18.01
CA HIS A 179 1.47 -1.04 18.28
C HIS A 179 0.56 -1.11 17.04
N PHE A 180 0.13 -2.33 16.72
CA PHE A 180 -0.78 -2.62 15.60
C PHE A 180 -1.80 -3.68 16.04
N TYR A 181 -2.99 -3.64 15.45
CA TYR A 181 -3.92 -4.77 15.43
C TYR A 181 -3.85 -5.48 14.07
N ALA A 182 -4.08 -6.78 14.05
CA ALA A 182 -4.40 -7.49 12.81
C ALA A 182 -5.90 -7.35 12.53
N ILE A 183 -6.33 -7.43 11.27
CA ILE A 183 -7.75 -7.50 10.94
C ILE A 183 -8.41 -8.66 11.70
N GLY A 184 -9.60 -8.42 12.24
CA GLY A 184 -10.27 -9.30 13.20
C GLY A 184 -11.16 -10.39 12.57
N GLU A 185 -12.06 -10.92 13.39
CA GLU A 185 -13.00 -11.96 12.97
C GLU A 185 -14.10 -11.41 12.04
N PRO A 186 -14.55 -12.19 11.04
CA PRO A 186 -15.62 -11.76 10.16
C PRO A 186 -16.93 -11.66 10.93
N MET A 187 -17.70 -10.61 10.65
CA MET A 187 -19.06 -10.44 11.16
C MET A 187 -20.00 -10.24 9.98
N ARG A 188 -21.15 -10.91 10.01
CA ARG A 188 -22.21 -10.71 9.02
C ARG A 188 -23.38 -10.01 9.70
N ALA A 189 -23.74 -8.84 9.19
CA ALA A 189 -25.11 -8.37 9.40
C ALA A 189 -26.01 -9.40 8.69
N ALA A 190 -27.01 -9.93 9.39
CA ALA A 190 -27.88 -11.01 8.89
C ALA A 190 -28.38 -10.73 7.46
N ASP A 191 -28.63 -11.82 6.72
CA ASP A 191 -28.92 -11.85 5.28
C ASP A 191 -29.86 -10.74 4.76
#